data_AF-A0A9N8Q1F3-F1
#
_entry.id   AF-A0A9N8Q1F3-F1
#
_cell.length_a   1.000
_cell.length_b   1.000
_cell.length_c   1.000
_cell.angle_alpha   90.00
_cell.angle_beta   90.00
_cell.angle_gamma   90.00
#
_symmetry.space_group_name_H-M   'P 1'
#
loop_
_entity.id
_entity.type
_entity.pdbx_description
1 polymer ?
#
loop_
_entity_poly.entity_id
_entity_poly.type
_entity_poly.pdbx_seq_one_letter_code
_entity_poly.pdbx_strand_id
1 'polypeptide(L)'
;MSTMSRSRASLSPAASERSTLPMGASAEPGSPDFKSLEQPTREQLLNHFFERFKFYTSLCLGTSAILAVFAFLFLIPFVVEPAIQTILAEFVPEAGICSVSQHVHAETLTNCTWASCREGCTTAHTKCHKIRVNLARRPFVESAPVPTEWDETDLKFLINPEGCGYPPTVNCSVFASDYAGPRAPKTFPCYYSLTRPDLVVARYSWESTVRGLVLALVLPTTVFVFSLSVLAYWHCRCCDRACNRRVHAESFASKEDSKLLCELDDDPSDDVF
;
A
#
# COMPACT_ATOMS: atom_id res chain seq x y z
N MET A 1 40.01 -42.22 33.01
CA MET A 1 40.85 -42.11 31.81
C MET A 1 40.15 -41.13 30.88
N SER A 2 40.48 -39.85 30.97
CA SER A 2 41.51 -39.14 30.17
C SER A 2 40.94 -38.69 28.82
N THR A 3 40.61 -37.39 28.67
CA THR A 3 41.34 -36.35 27.87
C THR A 3 40.92 -36.37 26.39
N MET A 4 40.72 -35.30 25.61
CA MET A 4 40.91 -33.82 25.59
C MET A 4 39.99 -33.32 24.42
N SER A 5 39.66 -32.05 24.14
CA SER A 5 40.43 -30.81 24.18
C SER A 5 39.55 -29.54 24.04
N ARG A 6 40.09 -28.46 24.63
CA ARG A 6 39.88 -26.99 24.58
C ARG A 6 39.28 -26.37 23.31
N SER A 7 38.57 -25.23 23.36
CA SER A 7 39.16 -23.92 23.71
C SER A 7 38.17 -22.85 24.22
N ARG A 8 38.69 -22.00 25.10
CA ARG A 8 38.12 -20.83 25.80
C ARG A 8 38.70 -19.55 25.17
N ALA A 9 37.96 -18.44 25.22
CA ALA A 9 38.56 -17.11 25.37
C ALA A 9 37.62 -16.22 26.19
N SER A 10 38.17 -15.68 27.28
CA SER A 10 37.52 -14.95 28.37
C SER A 10 37.80 -13.46 28.29
N LEU A 11 36.80 -12.63 28.58
CA LEU A 11 36.95 -11.22 28.93
C LEU A 11 37.59 -11.07 30.32
N SER A 12 38.47 -10.08 30.49
CA SER A 12 38.65 -9.31 31.73
C SER A 12 39.48 -8.02 31.50
N PRO A 13 39.36 -7.01 32.38
CA PRO A 13 39.79 -5.62 32.16
C PRO A 13 41.13 -5.27 32.84
N ALA A 14 41.76 -4.16 32.44
CA ALA A 14 42.94 -3.55 33.09
C ALA A 14 42.70 -2.02 33.19
N ALA A 15 42.61 -1.45 34.40
CA ALA A 15 43.68 -0.78 35.17
C ALA A 15 44.24 0.47 34.46
N SER A 16 43.90 1.70 34.88
CA SER A 16 44.42 2.46 36.03
C SER A 16 45.92 2.79 35.92
N GLU A 17 46.25 3.98 35.42
CA GLU A 17 47.53 4.64 35.68
C GLU A 17 47.33 6.04 36.25
N ARG A 18 48.13 6.30 37.28
CA ARG A 18 48.23 7.49 38.13
C ARG A 18 49.60 8.09 37.87
N SER A 19 49.71 9.39 37.60
CA SER A 19 50.93 10.19 37.87
C SER A 19 50.61 11.69 37.83
N THR A 20 50.50 12.36 38.98
CA THR A 20 51.52 13.10 39.75
C THR A 20 51.51 14.61 39.43
N LEU A 21 50.94 15.39 40.35
CA LEU A 21 51.10 16.85 40.47
C LEU A 21 52.55 17.22 40.83
N PRO A 22 52.97 18.45 40.55
CA PRO A 22 53.73 19.24 41.51
C PRO A 22 52.90 20.42 42.04
N MET A 23 52.97 20.63 43.35
CA MET A 23 52.49 21.83 44.03
C MET A 23 53.49 22.98 43.91
N GLY A 24 52.98 24.19 43.73
CA GLY A 24 53.39 25.40 44.46
C GLY A 24 54.71 26.10 44.09
N ALA A 25 54.59 27.25 43.42
CA ALA A 25 55.51 28.37 43.58
C ALA A 25 54.75 29.71 43.39
N SER A 26 55.22 30.72 44.11
CA SER A 26 54.52 31.92 44.59
C SER A 26 54.05 32.96 43.57
N ALA A 27 53.18 33.84 44.09
CA ALA A 27 52.55 35.00 43.48
C ALA A 27 53.51 36.09 42.93
N GLU A 28 53.09 36.75 41.85
CA GLU A 28 53.14 38.21 41.64
C GLU A 28 52.12 38.65 40.56
N PRO A 29 51.64 39.92 40.60
CA PRO A 29 50.39 40.33 39.96
C PRO A 29 50.61 40.96 38.57
N GLY A 30 49.80 40.56 37.59
CA GLY A 30 49.78 41.18 36.27
C GLY A 30 48.64 40.66 35.42
N SER A 31 47.46 41.29 35.52
CA SER A 31 46.54 41.39 34.40
C SER A 31 47.01 42.54 33.49
N PRO A 32 46.71 42.61 32.18
CA PRO A 32 45.50 42.07 31.54
C PRO A 32 45.72 41.39 30.18
N ASP A 33 44.96 40.34 29.90
CA ASP A 33 44.15 40.24 28.68
C ASP A 33 43.39 38.91 28.74
N PHE A 34 42.29 38.94 29.49
CA PHE A 34 41.23 37.96 29.30
C PHE A 34 40.61 38.27 27.93
N LYS A 35 41.11 37.60 26.89
CA LYS A 35 40.41 37.52 25.61
C LYS A 35 39.04 36.96 25.93
N SER A 36 38.04 37.85 25.96
CA SER A 36 36.66 37.49 26.23
C SER A 36 36.32 36.32 25.31
N LEU A 37 35.91 35.21 25.91
CA LEU A 37 35.18 34.18 25.18
C LEU A 37 33.95 34.91 24.63
N GLU A 38 34.04 35.30 23.37
CA GLU A 38 32.94 35.88 22.62
C GLU A 38 31.79 34.88 22.73
N GLN A 39 30.80 35.25 23.55
CA GLN A 39 29.66 34.43 23.84
C GLN A 39 29.00 34.13 22.49
N PRO A 40 28.81 32.86 22.09
CA PRO A 40 28.29 32.55 20.77
C PRO A 40 26.94 33.26 20.62
N THR A 41 26.87 34.20 19.68
CA THR A 41 25.67 35.01 19.47
C THR A 41 24.50 34.07 19.25
N ARG A 42 23.36 34.29 19.93
CA ARG A 42 22.15 33.45 19.86
C ARG A 42 21.76 33.07 18.42
N GLU A 43 22.06 33.95 17.46
CA GLU A 43 21.87 33.75 16.03
C GLU A 43 22.74 32.64 15.42
N GLN A 44 24.02 32.54 15.80
CA GLN A 44 24.94 31.49 15.32
C GLN A 44 24.52 30.11 15.81
N LEU A 45 24.08 30.03 17.07
CA LEU A 45 23.57 28.79 17.66
C LEU A 45 22.29 28.34 16.96
N LEU A 46 21.34 29.25 16.71
CA LEU A 46 20.10 28.96 15.98
C LEU A 46 20.37 28.45 14.56
N ASN A 47 21.26 29.10 13.81
CA ASN A 47 21.61 28.69 12.45
C ASN A 47 22.21 27.27 12.42
N HIS A 48 23.10 26.94 13.37
CA HIS A 48 23.66 25.59 13.47
C HIS A 48 22.60 24.53 13.84
N PHE A 49 21.63 24.87 14.72
CA PHE A 49 20.49 23.99 15.02
C PHE A 49 19.59 23.77 13.79
N PHE A 50 19.29 24.82 13.03
CA PHE A 50 18.46 24.72 11.82
C PHE A 50 19.13 23.91 10.71
N GLU A 51 20.43 24.05 10.49
CA GLU A 51 21.17 23.25 9.50
C GLU A 51 21.19 21.76 9.87
N ARG A 52 21.43 21.44 11.14
CA ARG A 52 21.34 20.06 11.63
C ARG A 52 19.92 19.52 11.49
N PHE A 53 18.92 20.28 11.91
CA PHE A 53 17.51 19.90 11.77
C PHE A 53 17.15 19.62 10.31
N LYS A 54 17.49 20.54 9.40
CA LYS A 54 17.27 20.38 7.95
C LYS A 54 17.95 19.13 7.39
N PHE A 55 19.19 18.85 7.78
CA PHE A 55 19.90 17.65 7.35
C PHE A 55 19.21 16.37 7.83
N TYR A 56 18.90 16.27 9.12
CA TYR A 56 18.25 15.08 9.68
C TYR A 56 16.83 14.89 9.13
N THR A 57 16.02 15.95 9.03
CA THR A 57 14.67 15.86 8.46
C THR A 57 14.72 15.50 6.98
N SER A 58 15.68 16.03 6.21
CA SER A 58 15.87 15.65 4.81
C SER A 58 16.20 14.18 4.65
N LEU A 59 17.06 13.63 5.53
CA LEU A 59 17.40 12.22 5.50
C LEU A 59 16.18 11.35 5.83
N CYS A 60 15.43 11.70 6.87
CA CYS A 60 14.21 10.99 7.26
C CYS A 60 13.12 11.03 6.18
N LEU A 61 12.88 12.20 5.58
CA LEU A 61 11.88 12.34 4.51
C LEU A 61 12.31 11.56 3.26
N GLY A 62 13.59 11.60 2.90
CA GLY A 62 14.12 10.82 1.78
C GLY A 62 13.95 9.31 1.98
N THR A 63 14.32 8.78 3.16
CA THR A 63 14.12 7.35 3.44
C THR A 63 12.64 6.98 3.52
N SER A 64 11.79 7.84 4.09
CA SER A 64 10.34 7.60 4.13
C SER A 64 9.69 7.57 2.75
N ALA A 65 10.15 8.43 1.82
CA ALA A 65 9.68 8.44 0.44
C ALA A 65 10.05 7.14 -0.29
N ILE A 66 11.28 6.67 -0.10
CA ILE A 66 11.73 5.38 -0.66
C ILE A 66 10.89 4.23 -0.11
N LEU A 67 10.70 4.17 1.21
CA LEU A 67 9.86 3.14 1.85
C LEU A 67 8.41 3.22 1.39
N ALA A 68 7.85 4.41 1.20
CA ALA A 68 6.48 4.60 0.69
C ALA A 68 6.33 4.05 -0.73
N VAL A 69 7.31 4.28 -1.62
CA VAL A 69 7.30 3.71 -2.98
C VAL A 69 7.38 2.20 -2.94
N PHE A 70 8.30 1.63 -2.16
CA PHE A 70 8.39 0.17 -2.03
C PHE A 70 7.11 -0.43 -1.46
N ALA A 71 6.55 0.16 -0.41
CA ALA A 71 5.28 -0.27 0.17
C ALA A 71 4.16 -0.24 -0.88
N PHE A 72 4.06 0.85 -1.66
CA PHE A 72 3.06 0.96 -2.73
C PHE A 72 3.22 -0.12 -3.80
N LEU A 73 4.44 -0.42 -4.23
CA LEU A 73 4.72 -1.48 -5.22
C LEU A 73 4.27 -2.87 -4.74
N PHE A 74 4.37 -3.15 -3.45
CA PHE A 74 3.85 -4.41 -2.88
C PHE A 74 2.34 -4.38 -2.68
N LEU A 75 1.75 -3.24 -2.29
CA LEU A 75 0.30 -3.13 -2.09
C LEU A 75 -0.48 -3.29 -3.39
N ILE A 76 0.09 -2.92 -4.55
CA ILE A 76 -0.60 -3.07 -5.84
C ILE A 76 -1.02 -4.52 -6.12
N PRO A 77 -0.10 -5.50 -6.25
CA PRO A 77 -0.47 -6.87 -6.59
C PRO A 77 -1.25 -7.59 -5.49
N PHE A 78 -1.05 -7.22 -4.22
CA PHE A 78 -1.67 -7.92 -3.09
C PHE A 78 -3.03 -7.36 -2.66
N VAL A 79 -3.28 -6.07 -2.86
CA VAL A 79 -4.49 -5.40 -2.35
C VAL A 79 -5.25 -4.72 -3.47
N VAL A 80 -4.56 -3.97 -4.33
CA VAL A 80 -5.22 -3.15 -5.36
C VAL A 80 -5.81 -4.01 -6.45
N GLU A 81 -5.02 -4.91 -7.04
CA GLU A 81 -5.47 -5.78 -8.12
C GLU A 81 -6.68 -6.65 -7.72
N PRO A 82 -6.64 -7.45 -6.63
CA PRO A 82 -7.80 -8.26 -6.24
C PRO A 82 -9.04 -7.41 -5.90
N ALA A 83 -8.85 -6.24 -5.28
CA ALA A 83 -9.96 -5.33 -4.99
C ALA A 83 -10.62 -4.78 -6.26
N ILE A 84 -9.83 -4.37 -7.26
CA ILE A 84 -10.34 -3.88 -8.55
C ILE A 84 -11.11 -4.98 -9.27
N GLN A 85 -10.58 -6.20 -9.33
CA GLN A 85 -11.26 -7.34 -9.94
C GLN A 85 -12.61 -7.62 -9.27
N THR A 86 -12.66 -7.57 -7.94
CA THR A 86 -13.91 -7.74 -7.18
C THR A 86 -14.92 -6.61 -7.45
N ILE A 87 -14.45 -5.38 -7.64
CA ILE A 87 -15.30 -4.22 -7.93
C ILE A 87 -15.87 -4.30 -9.35
N LEU A 88 -15.03 -4.62 -10.33
CA LEU A 88 -15.42 -4.77 -11.74
C LEU A 88 -16.30 -5.99 -11.99
N ALA A 89 -16.38 -6.92 -11.05
CA ALA A 89 -17.30 -8.03 -11.11
C ALA A 89 -18.77 -7.63 -10.89
N GLU A 90 -19.11 -6.35 -10.66
CA GLU A 90 -20.50 -5.85 -10.62
C GLU A 90 -21.47 -6.75 -9.83
N PHE A 91 -21.14 -7.01 -8.57
CA PHE A 91 -22.03 -7.73 -7.68
C PHE A 91 -23.21 -6.85 -7.26
N VAL A 92 -24.42 -7.39 -7.36
CA VAL A 92 -25.63 -6.71 -6.90
C VAL A 92 -25.62 -6.65 -5.36
N PRO A 93 -25.89 -5.49 -4.72
CA PRO A 93 -25.86 -5.37 -3.26
C PRO A 93 -27.08 -6.01 -2.58
N GLU A 94 -28.14 -6.31 -3.33
CA GLU A 94 -29.29 -7.06 -2.86
C GLU A 94 -29.05 -8.56 -3.01
N ALA A 95 -29.22 -9.31 -1.91
CA ALA A 95 -29.04 -10.75 -1.92
C ALA A 95 -30.22 -11.46 -2.61
N GLY A 96 -29.90 -12.37 -3.53
CA GLY A 96 -30.83 -13.32 -4.12
C GLY A 96 -31.10 -14.53 -3.23
N ILE A 97 -32.00 -15.40 -3.68
CA ILE A 97 -32.30 -16.67 -3.01
C ILE A 97 -31.46 -17.78 -3.66
N CYS A 98 -30.63 -18.46 -2.88
CA CYS A 98 -29.90 -19.64 -3.32
C CYS A 98 -30.34 -20.91 -2.59
N SER A 99 -30.29 -22.04 -3.29
CA SER A 99 -30.46 -23.39 -2.73
C SER A 99 -29.33 -24.30 -3.22
N VAL A 100 -28.78 -25.15 -2.36
CA VAL A 100 -27.78 -26.15 -2.78
C VAL A 100 -28.42 -27.16 -3.72
N SER A 101 -27.79 -27.37 -4.87
CA SER A 101 -28.14 -28.41 -5.84
C SER A 101 -27.26 -29.65 -5.67
N GLN A 102 -25.96 -29.46 -5.46
CA GLN A 102 -25.00 -30.55 -5.31
C GLN A 102 -23.85 -30.17 -4.37
N HIS A 103 -23.42 -31.14 -3.58
CA HIS A 103 -22.19 -31.06 -2.80
C HIS A 103 -21.28 -32.24 -3.12
N VAL A 104 -20.03 -31.96 -3.47
CA VAL A 104 -19.01 -32.97 -3.70
C VAL A 104 -17.79 -32.64 -2.85
N HIS A 105 -17.37 -33.58 -2.02
CA HIS A 105 -16.09 -33.53 -1.33
C HIS A 105 -15.08 -34.36 -2.11
N ALA A 106 -13.94 -33.75 -2.46
CA ALA A 106 -12.86 -34.42 -3.17
C ALA A 106 -11.54 -34.26 -2.42
N GLU A 107 -10.77 -35.34 -2.35
CA GLU A 107 -9.47 -35.40 -1.68
C GLU A 107 -8.37 -35.77 -2.68
N THR A 108 -8.13 -34.94 -3.69
CA THR A 108 -7.00 -35.09 -4.63
C THR A 108 -6.73 -33.78 -5.36
N LEU A 109 -5.47 -33.48 -5.66
CA LEU A 109 -5.07 -32.25 -6.37
C LEU A 109 -5.71 -32.12 -7.76
N THR A 110 -5.76 -33.20 -8.54
CA THR A 110 -6.33 -33.21 -9.91
C THR A 110 -7.85 -33.07 -9.93
N ASN A 111 -8.53 -33.59 -8.90
CA ASN A 111 -9.97 -33.49 -8.77
C ASN A 111 -10.41 -32.15 -8.16
N CYS A 112 -9.49 -31.28 -7.72
CA CYS A 112 -9.79 -29.99 -7.10
C CYS A 112 -9.47 -28.79 -8.00
N THR A 113 -9.94 -28.81 -9.25
CA THR A 113 -9.79 -27.68 -10.20
C THR A 113 -10.38 -26.38 -9.65
N TRP A 114 -11.50 -26.46 -8.93
CA TRP A 114 -12.12 -25.34 -8.22
C TRP A 114 -12.65 -25.82 -6.86
N ALA A 115 -12.88 -24.87 -5.96
CA ALA A 115 -13.42 -25.12 -4.63
C ALA A 115 -14.30 -23.94 -4.21
N SER A 116 -15.35 -24.21 -3.44
CA SER A 116 -16.23 -23.20 -2.86
C SER A 116 -15.55 -22.38 -1.76
N CYS A 117 -14.58 -22.98 -1.08
CA CYS A 117 -13.81 -22.36 -0.01
C CYS A 117 -12.37 -22.91 -0.03
N ARG A 118 -11.39 -22.04 0.20
CA ARG A 118 -9.97 -22.36 0.30
C ARG A 118 -9.35 -21.69 1.53
N GLU A 119 -8.65 -22.47 2.35
CA GLU A 119 -7.90 -21.96 3.52
C GLU A 119 -6.51 -21.50 3.08
N GLY A 120 -6.44 -20.29 2.56
CA GLY A 120 -5.26 -19.70 1.95
C GLY A 120 -5.40 -19.58 0.44
N CYS A 121 -5.07 -18.39 -0.06
CA CYS A 121 -5.22 -18.04 -1.47
C CYS A 121 -4.02 -18.49 -2.33
N THR A 122 -2.86 -18.73 -1.70
CA THR A 122 -1.61 -19.09 -2.38
C THR A 122 -1.23 -20.57 -2.23
N THR A 123 -1.96 -21.33 -1.41
CA THR A 123 -1.63 -22.71 -1.08
C THR A 123 -2.33 -23.68 -2.02
N ALA A 124 -1.63 -24.74 -2.44
CA ALA A 124 -2.23 -25.85 -3.16
C ALA A 124 -3.04 -26.73 -2.21
N HIS A 125 -4.29 -27.01 -2.56
CA HIS A 125 -5.22 -27.73 -1.70
C HIS A 125 -5.39 -29.17 -2.17
N THR A 126 -5.22 -30.12 -1.26
CA THR A 126 -5.47 -31.56 -1.51
C THR A 126 -6.90 -31.96 -1.18
N LYS A 127 -7.62 -31.17 -0.38
CA LYS A 127 -9.02 -31.38 -0.02
C LYS A 127 -9.85 -30.17 -0.44
N CYS A 128 -10.97 -30.40 -1.13
CA CYS A 128 -11.87 -29.33 -1.55
C CYS A 128 -13.34 -29.72 -1.39
N HIS A 129 -14.15 -28.72 -1.05
CA HIS A 129 -15.61 -28.81 -1.12
C HIS A 129 -16.09 -28.05 -2.36
N LYS A 130 -16.88 -28.72 -3.19
CA LYS A 130 -17.53 -28.16 -4.36
C LYS A 130 -19.02 -28.11 -4.10
N ILE A 131 -19.53 -26.92 -3.86
CA ILE A 131 -20.95 -26.67 -3.63
C ILE A 131 -21.47 -25.96 -4.86
N ARG A 132 -22.50 -26.54 -5.46
CA ARG A 132 -23.27 -25.93 -6.53
C ARG A 132 -24.64 -25.56 -6.05
N VAL A 133 -25.17 -24.47 -6.59
CA VAL A 133 -26.43 -23.88 -6.13
C VAL A 133 -27.30 -23.47 -7.32
N ASN A 134 -28.59 -23.42 -7.08
CA ASN A 134 -29.55 -22.78 -7.95
C ASN A 134 -29.86 -21.38 -7.40
N LEU A 135 -30.03 -20.41 -8.30
CA LEU A 135 -30.23 -19.00 -8.00
C LEU A 135 -31.61 -18.55 -8.50
N ALA A 136 -32.30 -17.79 -7.66
CA ALA A 136 -33.43 -16.97 -8.05
C ALA A 136 -33.10 -15.50 -7.73
N ARG A 137 -33.16 -14.64 -8.75
CA ARG A 137 -32.85 -13.20 -8.69
C ARG A 137 -34.02 -12.42 -8.10
N ARG A 138 -34.43 -12.81 -6.89
CA ARG A 138 -35.45 -12.16 -6.09
C ARG A 138 -34.88 -11.87 -4.72
N PRO A 139 -35.26 -10.77 -4.07
CA PRO A 139 -34.72 -10.42 -2.76
C PRO A 139 -35.00 -11.54 -1.76
N PHE A 140 -33.96 -11.96 -1.04
CA PHE A 140 -34.08 -13.00 -0.02
C PHE A 140 -34.95 -12.51 1.14
N VAL A 141 -35.99 -13.30 1.45
CA VAL A 141 -36.85 -13.13 2.63
C VAL A 141 -36.82 -14.44 3.40
N GLU A 142 -36.46 -14.39 4.68
CA GLU A 142 -36.15 -15.57 5.51
C GLU A 142 -37.32 -16.57 5.65
N SER A 143 -38.56 -16.12 5.43
CA SER A 143 -39.79 -16.92 5.50
C SER A 143 -40.45 -17.19 4.15
N ALA A 144 -39.80 -16.84 3.03
CA ALA A 144 -40.33 -17.11 1.70
C ALA A 144 -40.35 -18.63 1.40
N PRO A 145 -41.37 -19.12 0.66
CA PRO A 145 -41.34 -20.49 0.16
C PRO A 145 -40.19 -20.67 -0.82
N VAL A 146 -39.68 -21.90 -0.91
CA VAL A 146 -38.64 -22.26 -1.88
C VAL A 146 -39.17 -22.02 -3.30
N PRO A 147 -38.46 -21.26 -4.15
CA PRO A 147 -38.85 -21.06 -5.53
C PRO A 147 -39.02 -22.39 -6.27
N THR A 148 -40.11 -22.51 -7.03
CA THR A 148 -40.36 -23.68 -7.89
C THR A 148 -39.60 -23.59 -9.22
N GLU A 149 -39.40 -22.36 -9.69
CA GLU A 149 -38.65 -22.03 -10.90
C GLU A 149 -37.40 -21.23 -10.51
N TRP A 150 -36.26 -21.63 -11.08
CA TRP A 150 -34.95 -21.04 -10.82
C TRP A 150 -34.48 -20.32 -12.08
N ASP A 151 -33.97 -19.11 -11.92
CA ASP A 151 -33.47 -18.32 -13.06
C ASP A 151 -32.18 -18.92 -13.61
N GLU A 152 -31.31 -19.39 -12.71
CA GLU A 152 -30.07 -20.09 -13.05
C GLU A 152 -29.86 -21.30 -12.15
N THR A 153 -29.25 -22.36 -12.71
CA THR A 153 -28.97 -23.61 -12.01
C THR A 153 -27.50 -24.00 -12.15
N ASP A 154 -27.01 -24.84 -11.23
CA ASP A 154 -25.65 -25.43 -11.30
C ASP A 154 -24.49 -24.40 -11.19
N LEU A 155 -24.73 -23.28 -10.52
CA LEU A 155 -23.74 -22.21 -10.31
C LEU A 155 -22.71 -22.59 -9.25
N LYS A 156 -21.47 -22.12 -9.40
CA LYS A 156 -20.43 -22.29 -8.38
C LYS A 156 -20.72 -21.40 -7.18
N PHE A 157 -20.88 -21.97 -6.01
CA PHE A 157 -21.03 -21.20 -4.78
C PHE A 157 -19.67 -20.97 -4.12
N LEU A 158 -19.27 -19.72 -3.94
CA LEU A 158 -18.00 -19.33 -3.32
C LEU A 158 -18.23 -18.63 -1.98
N ILE A 159 -17.31 -18.77 -1.03
CA ILE A 159 -17.40 -18.09 0.26
C ILE A 159 -17.34 -16.55 0.12
N ASN A 160 -16.49 -16.07 -0.78
CA ASN A 160 -16.26 -14.67 -1.14
C ASN A 160 -15.89 -14.57 -2.63
N PRO A 161 -15.80 -13.37 -3.23
CA PRO A 161 -15.40 -13.19 -4.63
C PRO A 161 -14.05 -13.85 -5.02
N GLU A 162 -13.12 -13.95 -4.06
CA GLU A 162 -11.81 -14.60 -4.23
C GLU A 162 -11.86 -16.14 -4.08
N GLY A 163 -12.92 -16.68 -3.48
CA GLY A 163 -13.06 -18.10 -3.14
C GLY A 163 -12.11 -18.62 -2.05
N CYS A 164 -11.39 -17.75 -1.34
CA CYS A 164 -10.36 -18.10 -0.37
C CYS A 164 -10.30 -17.14 0.82
N GLY A 165 -9.72 -17.60 1.93
CA GLY A 165 -9.36 -16.75 3.08
C GLY A 165 -8.49 -17.48 4.08
N TYR A 166 -8.02 -16.78 5.11
CA TYR A 166 -7.08 -17.32 6.08
C TYR A 166 -7.76 -17.53 7.45
N PRO A 167 -7.47 -18.62 8.18
CA PRO A 167 -7.94 -18.79 9.56
C PRO A 167 -7.48 -17.63 10.47
N PRO A 168 -8.29 -17.15 11.43
CA PRO A 168 -9.56 -17.72 11.89
C PRO A 168 -10.82 -17.21 11.16
N THR A 169 -10.69 -16.28 10.20
CA THR A 169 -11.87 -15.67 9.55
C THR A 169 -12.57 -16.62 8.59
N VAL A 170 -11.83 -17.58 8.03
CA VAL A 170 -12.34 -18.61 7.13
C VAL A 170 -11.98 -20.00 7.66
N ASN A 171 -12.99 -20.87 7.75
CA ASN A 171 -12.85 -22.30 8.00
C ASN A 171 -13.75 -23.05 7.02
N CYS A 172 -13.15 -23.83 6.13
CA CYS A 172 -13.88 -24.43 5.02
C CYS A 172 -14.71 -25.65 5.44
N SER A 173 -14.32 -26.35 6.50
CA SER A 173 -15.11 -27.47 7.03
C SER A 173 -16.42 -26.99 7.65
N VAL A 174 -16.38 -25.89 8.39
CA VAL A 174 -17.56 -25.24 8.99
C VAL A 174 -18.43 -24.66 7.89
N PHE A 175 -17.85 -23.93 6.94
CA PHE A 175 -18.58 -23.39 5.80
C PHE A 175 -19.33 -24.47 5.00
N ALA A 176 -18.68 -25.60 4.71
CA ALA A 176 -19.33 -26.70 4.01
C ALA A 176 -20.47 -27.32 4.84
N SER A 177 -20.30 -27.43 6.16
CA SER A 177 -21.33 -27.94 7.06
C SER A 177 -22.53 -27.00 7.17
N ASP A 178 -22.31 -25.68 7.15
CA ASP A 178 -23.37 -24.68 7.34
C ASP A 178 -24.29 -24.58 6.12
N TYR A 179 -23.74 -24.70 4.91
CA TYR A 179 -24.52 -24.58 3.66
C TYR A 179 -24.91 -25.91 3.01
N ALA A 180 -24.07 -26.95 3.13
CA ALA A 180 -24.29 -28.24 2.49
C ALA A 180 -24.36 -29.42 3.48
N GLY A 181 -24.33 -29.16 4.79
CA GLY A 181 -24.44 -30.20 5.82
C GLY A 181 -25.89 -30.63 6.07
N PRO A 182 -26.10 -31.66 6.92
CA PRO A 182 -27.44 -32.21 7.21
C PRO A 182 -28.41 -31.24 7.88
N ARG A 183 -27.88 -30.18 8.52
CA ARG A 183 -28.64 -29.14 9.22
C ARG A 183 -28.69 -27.82 8.42
N ALA A 184 -28.21 -27.82 7.18
CA ALA A 184 -28.17 -26.62 6.37
C ALA A 184 -29.60 -26.16 6.00
N PRO A 185 -29.83 -24.83 5.92
CA PRO A 185 -31.11 -24.30 5.48
C PRO A 185 -31.37 -24.64 4.01
N LYS A 186 -32.64 -24.88 3.66
CA LYS A 186 -33.04 -25.18 2.26
C LYS A 186 -32.78 -24.01 1.32
N THR A 187 -32.91 -22.78 1.82
CA THR A 187 -32.59 -21.56 1.06
C THR A 187 -31.81 -20.59 1.94
N PHE A 188 -30.94 -19.79 1.33
CA PHE A 188 -30.10 -18.82 2.01
C PHE A 188 -29.80 -17.62 1.10
N PRO A 189 -29.43 -16.47 1.67
CA PRO A 189 -29.07 -15.29 0.90
C PRO A 189 -27.72 -15.50 0.20
N CYS A 190 -27.65 -15.12 -1.07
CA CYS A 190 -26.42 -15.14 -1.86
C CYS A 190 -26.34 -13.91 -2.77
N TYR A 191 -25.13 -13.47 -3.08
CA TYR A 191 -24.91 -12.36 -3.99
C TYR A 191 -24.44 -12.90 -5.33
N TYR A 192 -24.95 -12.31 -6.42
CA TYR A 192 -24.62 -12.70 -7.78
C TYR A 192 -24.00 -11.52 -8.53
N SER A 193 -23.18 -11.86 -9.52
CA SER A 193 -22.49 -10.92 -10.39
C SER A 193 -23.22 -10.81 -11.72
N LEU A 194 -23.32 -9.60 -12.27
CA LEU A 194 -23.88 -9.40 -13.61
C LEU A 194 -22.88 -9.74 -14.73
N THR A 195 -21.58 -9.62 -14.45
CA THR A 195 -20.50 -9.90 -15.41
C THR A 195 -20.02 -11.35 -15.38
N ARG A 196 -20.14 -12.05 -14.23
CA ARG A 196 -19.79 -13.46 -14.04
C ARG A 196 -21.01 -14.29 -13.66
N PRO A 197 -21.82 -14.75 -14.63
CA PRO A 197 -23.03 -15.51 -14.37
C PRO A 197 -22.75 -16.96 -13.96
N ASP A 198 -21.49 -17.43 -13.93
CA ASP A 198 -21.14 -18.82 -13.59
C ASP A 198 -20.96 -19.07 -12.08
N LEU A 199 -21.05 -18.02 -11.27
CA LEU A 199 -20.78 -18.08 -9.83
C LEU A 199 -21.67 -17.16 -9.01
N VAL A 200 -21.78 -17.51 -7.73
CA VAL A 200 -22.44 -16.71 -6.69
C VAL A 200 -21.62 -16.77 -5.41
N VAL A 201 -21.72 -15.73 -4.58
CA VAL A 201 -20.90 -15.58 -3.38
C VAL A 201 -21.76 -15.50 -2.12
N ALA A 202 -21.28 -16.13 -1.04
CA ALA A 202 -21.98 -16.15 0.26
C ALA A 202 -21.91 -14.80 0.98
N ARG A 203 -20.72 -14.19 0.97
CA ARG A 203 -20.45 -12.92 1.64
C ARG A 203 -19.89 -11.93 0.63
N TYR A 204 -20.57 -10.80 0.53
CA TYR A 204 -20.13 -9.66 -0.26
C TYR A 204 -20.26 -8.39 0.59
N SER A 205 -19.20 -7.59 0.64
CA SER A 205 -19.17 -6.33 1.36
C SER A 205 -18.37 -5.30 0.55
N TRP A 206 -19.10 -4.47 -0.19
CA TRP A 206 -18.52 -3.39 -1.01
C TRP A 206 -17.76 -2.37 -0.16
N GLU A 207 -18.39 -1.88 0.91
CA GLU A 207 -17.88 -0.79 1.74
C GLU A 207 -16.50 -1.09 2.35
N SER A 208 -16.31 -2.29 2.92
CA SER A 208 -15.04 -2.68 3.53
C SER A 208 -13.94 -2.84 2.49
N THR A 209 -14.28 -3.40 1.32
CA THR A 209 -13.35 -3.62 0.20
C THR A 209 -12.86 -2.27 -0.35
N VAL A 210 -13.78 -1.34 -0.62
CA VAL A 210 -13.47 0.00 -1.11
C VAL A 210 -12.67 0.79 -0.09
N ARG A 211 -13.06 0.76 1.19
CA ARG A 211 -12.33 1.46 2.25
C ARG A 211 -10.89 0.96 2.38
N GLY A 212 -10.68 -0.37 2.31
CA GLY A 212 -9.34 -0.98 2.33
C GLY A 212 -8.50 -0.53 1.13
N LEU A 213 -9.09 -0.57 -0.07
CA LEU A 213 -8.45 -0.12 -1.30
C LEU A 213 -8.04 1.36 -1.25
N VAL A 214 -8.96 2.24 -0.84
CA VAL A 214 -8.71 3.68 -0.75
C VAL A 214 -7.60 3.97 0.25
N LEU A 215 -7.61 3.37 1.43
CA LEU A 215 -6.55 3.56 2.43
C LEU A 215 -5.19 3.06 1.94
N ALA A 216 -5.16 1.92 1.24
CA ALA A 216 -3.94 1.34 0.69
C ALA A 216 -3.32 2.20 -0.43
N LEU A 217 -4.13 2.95 -1.19
CA LEU A 217 -3.66 3.88 -2.21
C LEU A 217 -3.30 5.25 -1.62
N VAL A 218 -4.20 5.86 -0.86
CA VAL A 218 -4.07 7.24 -0.39
C VAL A 218 -2.92 7.40 0.62
N LEU A 219 -2.74 6.45 1.55
CA LEU A 219 -1.73 6.57 2.59
C LEU A 219 -0.29 6.64 2.05
N PRO A 220 0.20 5.67 1.26
CA PRO A 220 1.56 5.75 0.71
C PRO A 220 1.72 6.92 -0.28
N THR A 221 0.70 7.24 -1.08
CA THR A 221 0.77 8.37 -2.02
C THR A 221 0.87 9.71 -1.29
N THR A 222 0.09 9.92 -0.23
CA THR A 222 0.14 11.18 0.56
C THR A 222 1.48 11.34 1.27
N VAL A 223 2.02 10.28 1.88
CA VAL A 223 3.35 10.31 2.51
C VAL A 223 4.44 10.61 1.47
N PHE A 224 4.38 9.98 0.30
CA PHE A 224 5.33 10.21 -0.78
C PHE A 224 5.28 11.65 -1.31
N VAL A 225 4.09 12.15 -1.66
CA VAL A 225 3.90 13.52 -2.17
C VAL A 225 4.35 14.53 -1.11
N PHE A 226 3.92 14.38 0.14
CA PHE A 226 4.32 15.28 1.23
C PHE A 226 5.85 15.32 1.40
N SER A 227 6.49 14.15 1.42
CA SER A 227 7.94 14.05 1.57
C SER A 227 8.69 14.73 0.42
N LEU A 228 8.24 14.52 -0.82
CA LEU A 228 8.82 15.17 -1.99
C LEU A 228 8.59 16.68 -2.00
N SER A 229 7.39 17.15 -1.64
CA SER A 229 7.08 18.58 -1.60
C SER A 229 7.97 19.33 -0.61
N VAL A 230 8.20 18.76 0.57
CA VAL A 230 9.06 19.38 1.60
C VAL A 230 10.53 19.36 1.18
N LEU A 231 11.03 18.25 0.63
CA LEU A 231 12.39 18.16 0.11
C LEU A 231 12.62 19.13 -1.06
N ALA A 232 11.66 19.23 -1.97
CA ALA A 232 11.68 20.20 -3.05
C ALA A 232 11.70 21.63 -2.48
N TYR A 233 10.82 21.98 -1.54
CA TYR A 233 10.82 23.30 -0.94
C TYR A 233 12.16 23.67 -0.28
N TRP A 234 12.80 22.74 0.44
CA TRP A 234 14.04 23.04 1.17
C TRP A 234 15.31 23.00 0.33
N HIS A 235 15.41 22.10 -0.64
CA HIS A 235 16.61 21.90 -1.45
C HIS A 235 16.50 22.55 -2.82
N CYS A 236 15.30 22.85 -3.29
CA CYS A 236 15.12 23.57 -4.53
C CYS A 236 15.38 25.07 -4.33
N ARG A 237 16.67 25.43 -4.33
CA ARG A 237 17.13 26.78 -4.72
C ARG A 237 17.12 26.97 -6.25
N CYS A 238 16.84 25.91 -7.00
CA CYS A 238 16.83 25.88 -8.46
C CYS A 238 15.48 26.15 -9.11
N CYS A 239 14.33 26.07 -8.40
CA CYS A 239 13.07 26.52 -9.00
C CYS A 239 13.10 28.05 -9.21
N ASP A 240 13.69 28.82 -8.31
CA ASP A 240 13.81 30.28 -8.50
C ASP A 240 14.78 30.72 -9.62
N ARG A 241 15.79 29.92 -9.98
CA ARG A 241 16.76 30.28 -11.04
C ARG A 241 16.60 29.50 -12.33
N ALA A 242 16.25 28.22 -12.28
CA ALA A 242 16.03 27.38 -13.46
C ALA A 242 14.61 27.49 -14.01
N CYS A 243 13.58 27.73 -13.18
CA CYS A 243 12.24 28.05 -13.67
C CYS A 243 12.21 29.47 -14.25
N ASN A 244 12.86 30.44 -13.59
CA ASN A 244 12.98 31.80 -14.11
C ASN A 244 13.80 31.86 -15.43
N ARG A 245 14.84 31.01 -15.58
CA ARG A 245 15.58 30.88 -16.85
C ARG A 245 14.76 30.19 -17.96
N ARG A 246 13.88 29.22 -17.64
CA ARG A 246 12.96 28.61 -18.62
C ARG A 246 11.87 29.59 -19.05
N VAL A 247 11.27 30.32 -18.11
CA VAL A 247 10.26 31.36 -18.41
C VAL A 247 10.85 32.49 -19.25
N HIS A 248 12.09 32.93 -18.98
CA HIS A 248 12.77 33.88 -19.86
C HIS A 248 13.13 33.27 -21.23
N ALA A 249 13.63 32.04 -21.29
CA ALA A 249 13.96 31.39 -22.57
C ALA A 249 12.72 31.19 -23.47
N GLU A 250 11.56 30.85 -22.90
CA GLU A 250 10.29 30.78 -23.63
C GLU A 250 9.79 32.17 -24.07
N SER A 251 10.01 33.21 -23.25
CA SER A 251 9.68 34.60 -23.59
C SER A 251 10.57 35.20 -24.69
N PHE A 252 11.82 34.77 -24.83
CA PHE A 252 12.72 35.20 -25.92
C PHE A 252 12.44 34.41 -27.20
N ALA A 253 12.26 33.08 -27.11
CA ALA A 253 11.87 32.25 -28.26
C ALA A 253 10.52 32.69 -28.86
N SER A 254 9.50 32.92 -28.02
CA SER A 254 8.19 33.38 -28.50
C SER A 254 8.23 34.80 -29.10
N LYS A 255 9.20 35.65 -28.73
CA LYS A 255 9.38 36.99 -29.32
C LYS A 255 10.16 36.95 -30.63
N GLU A 256 11.12 36.05 -30.77
CA GLU A 256 11.84 35.84 -32.03
C GLU A 256 10.93 35.19 -33.07
N ASP A 257 10.14 34.19 -32.67
CA ASP A 257 9.16 33.53 -33.56
C ASP A 257 8.01 34.46 -33.95
N SER A 258 7.51 35.28 -33.04
CA SER A 258 6.47 36.27 -33.34
C SER A 258 6.98 37.46 -34.15
N LYS A 259 8.29 37.77 -34.12
CA LYS A 259 8.89 38.82 -34.95
C LYS A 259 9.24 38.30 -36.36
N LEU A 260 9.67 37.04 -36.46
CA LEU A 260 9.92 36.37 -37.74
C LEU A 260 8.63 36.10 -38.53
N LEU A 261 7.50 35.87 -37.83
CA LEU A 261 6.19 35.69 -38.46
C LEU A 261 5.52 37.01 -38.87
N CYS A 262 5.85 38.14 -38.24
CA CYS A 262 5.34 39.45 -38.70
C CYS A 262 6.14 40.05 -39.87
N GLU A 263 7.33 39.55 -40.18
CA GLU A 263 8.13 40.00 -41.34
C GLU A 263 7.78 39.24 -42.65
N LEU A 264 6.84 38.29 -42.60
CA LEU A 264 6.41 37.51 -43.77
C LEU A 264 4.97 37.81 -44.25
N ASP A 265 4.23 38.68 -43.55
CA ASP A 265 2.83 39.03 -43.88
C ASP A 265 2.64 40.41 -44.55
N ASP A 266 3.73 41.12 -44.89
CA ASP A 266 3.69 42.37 -45.67
C ASP A 266 4.40 42.21 -47.02
N ASP A 267 3.96 41.22 -47.82
CA ASP A 267 4.14 41.27 -49.28
C ASP A 267 2.77 41.09 -49.94
N PRO A 268 2.11 42.19 -50.38
CA PRO A 268 0.96 42.08 -51.25
C PRO A 268 1.46 41.82 -52.67
N SER A 269 1.29 40.60 -53.13
CA SER A 269 1.41 40.23 -54.54
C SER A 269 0.32 40.92 -55.37
N ASP A 270 0.78 41.61 -56.42
CA ASP A 270 0.19 41.76 -57.75
C ASP A 270 -1.06 42.64 -57.96
N ASP A 271 -0.91 43.77 -58.67
CA ASP A 271 -1.20 43.85 -60.12
C ASP A 271 -1.40 45.31 -60.67
N VAL A 272 -0.69 45.58 -61.78
CA VAL A 272 -1.14 46.30 -62.99
C VAL A 272 -1.49 47.81 -62.92
N PHE A 273 -0.54 48.67 -63.33
CA PHE A 273 -0.56 49.47 -64.59
C PHE A 273 0.76 50.23 -64.80
#